data_AF-A0A7G8J688-F1
#
_entry.id   AF-A0A7G8J688-F1
#
_cell.length_a   1.000
_cell.length_b   1.000
_cell.length_c   1.000
_cell.angle_alpha   90.00
_cell.angle_beta   90.00
_cell.angle_gamma   90.00
#
_symmetry.space_group_name_H-M   'P 1'
#
loop_
_entity.id
_entity.type
_entity.pdbx_description
1 polymer ?
#
loop_
_entity_poly.entity_id
_entity_poly.type
_entity_poly.pdbx_seq_one_letter_code
_entity_poly.pdbx_strand_id
1 'polypeptide(L)' 'MPIDETKNVRIVFVVSHETRKELDALAKKDRRPLGAYLRNLCEDHIVNETKEK' A
#
# COMPACT_ATOMS: atom_id res chain seq x y z
N MET A 1 20.68 -1.71 -4.60
CA MET A 1 20.38 -3.00 -5.27
C MET A 1 19.33 -2.75 -6.34
N PRO A 2 19.52 -3.21 -7.59
CA PRO A 2 18.47 -3.14 -8.59
C PRO A 2 17.31 -4.05 -8.16
N ILE A 3 16.08 -3.56 -8.37
CA ILE A 3 14.85 -4.26 -7.99
C ILE A 3 14.57 -5.31 -9.09
N ASP A 4 14.53 -6.58 -8.71
CA ASP A 4 14.27 -7.69 -9.62
C ASP A 4 12.80 -7.67 -10.08
N GLU A 5 12.53 -7.19 -11.30
CA GLU A 5 11.16 -6.98 -11.79
C GLU A 5 10.34 -8.27 -11.90
N THR A 6 11.01 -9.44 -11.96
CA THR A 6 10.38 -10.76 -12.05
C THR A 6 9.64 -11.20 -10.78
N LYS A 7 9.89 -10.54 -9.65
CA LYS A 7 9.23 -10.81 -8.36
C LYS A 7 8.02 -9.92 -8.09
N ASN A 8 7.67 -9.02 -9.01
CA ASN A 8 6.58 -8.08 -8.82
C ASN A 8 5.22 -8.73 -9.09
N VAL A 9 4.37 -8.79 -8.08
CA VAL A 9 2.96 -9.18 -8.20
C VAL A 9 2.13 -7.92 -8.47
N ARG A 10 1.34 -7.92 -9.54
CA ARG A 10 0.34 -6.85 -9.77
C ARG A 10 -0.91 -7.15 -8.95
N ILE A 11 -1.27 -6.24 -8.06
CA ILE A 11 -2.47 -6.31 -7.24
C ILE A 11 -3.43 -5.23 -7.72
N VAL A 12 -4.68 -5.60 -7.99
CA VAL A 12 -5.75 -4.68 -8.38
C VAL A 12 -6.70 -4.51 -7.20
N PHE A 13 -6.82 -3.28 -6.69
CA PHE A 13 -7.77 -2.93 -5.65
C PHE A 13 -9.06 -2.40 -6.28
N VAL A 14 -10.18 -3.03 -5.96
CA VAL A 14 -11.52 -2.52 -6.31
C VAL A 14 -12.11 -1.88 -5.06
N VAL A 15 -12.23 -0.57 -5.08
CA VAL A 15 -12.78 0.25 -3.99
C VAL A 15 -13.73 1.28 -4.57
N SER A 16 -14.58 1.86 -3.73
CA SER A 16 -15.45 2.96 -4.16
C SER A 16 -14.63 4.19 -4.59
N HIS A 17 -15.26 5.06 -5.39
CA HIS A 17 -14.64 6.33 -5.80
C HIS A 17 -14.31 7.23 -4.59
N GLU A 18 -15.14 7.19 -3.55
CA GLU A 18 -14.93 7.97 -2.32
C GLU A 18 -13.71 7.47 -1.56
N THR A 19 -13.63 6.16 -1.31
CA THR A 19 -12.48 5.54 -0.63
C THR A 19 -11.19 5.77 -1.41
N ARG A 20 -11.22 5.73 -2.75
CA ARG A 20 -10.04 6.04 -3.57
C ARG A 20 -9.56 7.48 -3.36
N LYS A 21 -10.47 8.46 -3.26
CA LYS A 21 -10.09 9.86 -3.01
C LYS A 21 -9.48 10.05 -1.63
N GLU A 22 -10.04 9.40 -0.62
CA GLU A 22 -9.49 9.46 0.74
C GLU A 22 -8.08 8.85 0.80
N LEU A 23 -7.88 7.68 0.19
CA LEU A 23 -6.58 7.03 0.10
C LEU A 23 -5.55 7.90 -0.64
N ASP A 24 -5.96 8.57 -1.72
CA ASP A 24 -5.10 9.51 -2.45
C ASP A 24 -4.72 10.73 -1.59
N ALA A 25 -5.66 11.28 -0.82
CA ALA A 25 -5.41 12.38 0.11
C ALA A 25 -4.43 11.97 1.22
N LEU A 26 -4.59 10.77 1.78
CA LEU A 26 -3.69 10.21 2.79
C LEU A 26 -2.28 9.96 2.22
N ALA A 27 -2.19 9.38 1.02
CA ALA A 27 -0.91 9.16 0.34
C ALA A 27 -0.16 10.48 0.07
N LYS A 28 -0.89 11.54 -0.34
CA LYS A 28 -0.33 12.89 -0.52
C LYS A 28 0.17 13.49 0.79
N LYS A 29 -0.56 13.30 1.89
CA LYS A 29 -0.15 13.76 3.22
C LYS A 29 1.17 13.11 3.64
N ASP A 30 1.37 11.84 3.30
CA ASP A 30 2.61 11.10 3.57
C ASP A 30 3.74 11.38 2.56
N ARG A 31 3.48 12.23 1.54
CA ARG A 31 4.39 12.53 0.42
C ARG A 31 4.85 11.29 -0.35
N ARG A 32 3.97 10.28 -0.48
CA ARG A 32 4.27 9.03 -1.20
C ARG A 32 3.31 8.81 -2.37
N PRO A 33 3.73 8.10 -3.43
CA PRO A 33 2.82 7.58 -4.44
C PRO A 33 1.78 6.64 -3.81
N LEU A 34 0.55 6.69 -4.29
CA LEU A 34 -0.57 5.87 -3.76
C LEU A 34 -0.22 4.37 -3.66
N GLY A 35 0.44 3.80 -4.68
CA GLY A 35 0.84 2.40 -4.65
C GLY A 35 1.87 2.08 -3.56
N ALA A 36 2.83 2.98 -3.32
CA ALA A 36 3.80 2.82 -2.25
C ALA A 36 3.15 2.99 -0.87
N TYR A 37 2.21 3.94 -0.74
CA TYR A 37 1.44 4.13 0.47
C TYR A 37 0.63 2.88 0.83
N LEU A 38 -0.12 2.33 -0.14
CA LEU A 38 -0.89 1.10 0.06
C LEU A 38 -0.01 -0.10 0.41
N ARG A 39 1.16 -0.23 -0.23
CA ARG A 39 2.11 -1.27 0.11
C ARG A 39 2.55 -1.20 1.58
N ASN A 40 2.96 -0.02 2.06
CA ASN A 40 3.39 0.12 3.45
C ASN A 40 2.25 -0.20 4.41
N LEU A 41 1.03 0.25 4.09
CA LEU A 41 -0.15 -0.02 4.90
C LEU A 41 -0.42 -1.53 5.02
N CYS A 42 -0.24 -2.29 3.93
CA CYS A 42 -0.30 -3.76 3.96
C CYS A 42 0.85 -4.37 4.78
N GLU A 43 2.10 -3.90 4.60
CA GLU A 43 3.27 -4.41 5.33
C GLU A 43 3.14 -4.15 6.84
N ASP A 44 2.71 -2.95 7.25
CA ASP A 44 2.48 -2.58 8.65
C ASP A 44 1.40 -3.45 9.30
N HIS A 45 0.31 -3.72 8.57
CA HIS A 45 -0.76 -4.58 9.07
C HIS A 45 -0.28 -6.01 9.30
N ILE A 46 0.50 -6.58 8.37
CA ILE A 46 1.08 -7.93 8.53
C ILE A 46 2.03 -7.97 9.73
N VAL A 47 2.89 -6.97 9.91
CA VAL A 47 3.82 -6.90 11.04
C VAL A 47 3.08 -6.84 12.38
N ASN A 48 1.99 -6.08 12.45
CA ASN A 48 1.19 -6.00 13.67
C ASN A 48 0.48 -7.32 14.00
N GLU A 49 -0.17 -7.95 13.01
CA GLU A 49 -0.83 -9.27 13.17
C GLU A 49 0.17 -10.37 13.58
N THR A 50 1.42 -10.28 13.12
CA THR A 50 2.46 -11.26 13.43
C THR A 50 3.02 -11.11 14.85
N LYS A 51 2.91 -9.93 15.48
CA LYS A 51 3.40 -9.68 16.85
C LYS A 51 2.40 -10.08 17.95
N GLU A 52 1.12 -10.27 17.62
CA GLU A 52 0.10 -10.70 18.58
C GLU A 52 -0.04 -12.23 18.71
N LYS A 53 0.84 -13.01 18.06
CA LYS A 53 0.96 -14.47 18.22
C LYS A 53 2.24 -14.86 18.94
#